data_AF-A0A841VLI0-F1
#
_entry.id   AF-A0A841VLI0-F1
#
_cell.length_a   1.000
_cell.length_b   1.000
_cell.length_c   1.000
_cell.angle_alpha   90.00
_cell.angle_beta   90.00
_cell.angle_gamma   90.00
#
_symmetry.space_group_name_H-M   'P 1'
#
loop_
_entity.id
_entity.type
_entity.pdbx_description
1 polymer ?
#
loop_
_entity_poly.entity_id
_entity_poly.type
_entity_poly.pdbx_seq_one_letter_code
_entity_poly.pdbx_strand_id
1 'polypeptide(L)' 'MNTTVKYDIEVIKEEALQLVKKRLVNRQQPIYTLCKYIPHRDWVNFELELEKNEFLLRDRIIDLLNHESWEDDTGCI' A
#
# COMPACT_ATOMS: atom_id res chain seq x y z
N MET A 1 23.60 -6.89 1.36
CA MET A 1 22.74 -7.92 0.75
C MET A 1 21.77 -8.41 1.81
N ASN A 2 20.66 -7.70 1.99
CA ASN A 2 19.57 -8.07 2.88
C ASN A 2 18.33 -8.26 2.00
N THR A 3 18.29 -9.39 1.31
CA THR A 3 17.12 -9.87 0.56
C THR A 3 16.10 -10.43 1.56
N THR A 4 15.63 -9.58 2.46
CA THR A 4 14.35 -9.83 3.12
C THR A 4 13.33 -9.48 2.06
N VAL A 5 12.48 -10.43 1.67
CA VAL A 5 11.28 -10.12 0.88
C VAL A 5 10.43 -9.23 1.78
N LYS A 6 10.72 -7.94 1.74
CA LYS A 6 10.02 -6.93 2.51
C LYS A 6 8.69 -6.76 1.81
N TYR A 7 7.61 -6.93 2.55
CA TYR A 7 6.29 -6.52 2.09
C TYR A 7 6.24 -4.99 2.20
N ASP A 8 7.08 -4.30 1.43
CA ASP A 8 7.21 -2.85 1.46
C ASP A 8 5.89 -2.20 1.02
N ILE A 9 5.72 -0.92 1.38
CA ILE A 9 4.55 -0.13 1.00
C ILE A 9 4.38 -0.09 -0.53
N GLU A 10 5.46 -0.22 -1.30
CA GLU A 10 5.44 -0.37 -2.76
C GLU A 10 4.67 -1.62 -3.21
N VAL A 11 4.91 -2.78 -2.59
CA VAL A 11 4.19 -4.03 -2.89
C VAL A 11 2.69 -3.86 -2.59
N ILE A 12 2.37 -3.18 -1.49
CA ILE A 12 1.00 -2.87 -1.09
C ILE A 12 0.30 -1.95 -2.12
N LYS A 13 1.01 -0.92 -2.59
CA LYS A 13 0.53 -0.03 -3.66
C LYS A 13 0.36 -0.77 -4.99
N GLU A 14 1.32 -1.60 -5.38
CA GLU A 14 1.23 -2.40 -6.59
C GLU A 14 0.03 -3.35 -6.55
N GLU A 15 -0.17 -4.07 -5.45
CA GLU A 15 -1.33 -4.95 -5.26
C GLU A 15 -2.64 -4.16 -5.34
N ALA A 16 -2.71 -3.01 -4.66
CA ALA A 16 -3.85 -2.11 -4.76
C ALA A 16 -4.11 -1.65 -6.19
N LEU A 17 -3.06 -1.27 -6.93
CA LEU A 17 -3.13 -0.84 -8.32
C LEU A 17 -3.62 -1.98 -9.23
N GLN A 18 -3.12 -3.20 -9.03
CA GLN A 18 -3.54 -4.40 -9.77
C GLN A 18 -5.02 -4.68 -9.54
N LEU A 19 -5.49 -4.61 -8.29
CA LEU A 19 -6.90 -4.81 -7.96
C LEU A 19 -7.79 -3.73 -8.58
N VAL A 20 -7.33 -2.47 -8.60
CA VAL A 20 -8.03 -1.36 -9.28
C VAL A 20 -8.07 -1.59 -10.79
N LYS A 21 -6.95 -2.02 -11.39
CA LYS A 21 -6.83 -2.29 -12.82
C LYS A 21 -7.72 -3.44 -13.26
N LYS A 22 -7.85 -4.48 -12.42
CA LYS A 22 -8.79 -5.59 -12.58
C LYS A 22 -10.25 -5.22 -12.30
N ARG A 23 -10.52 -3.96 -11.90
CA ARG A 23 -11.83 -3.45 -11.47
C ARG A 23 -12.46 -4.22 -10.29
N LEU A 24 -11.63 -4.89 -9.49
CA LEU A 24 -12.06 -5.60 -8.28
C LEU A 24 -12.29 -4.62 -7.12
N VAL A 25 -11.50 -3.56 -7.07
CA VAL A 25 -11.63 -2.48 -6.08
C VAL A 25 -11.60 -1.12 -6.77
N ASN A 26 -12.11 -0.10 -6.10
CA ASN A 26 -12.11 1.27 -6.60
C ASN A 26 -11.11 2.11 -5.80
N ARG A 27 -10.43 3.06 -6.44
CA ARG A 27 -9.48 3.96 -5.75
C ARG A 27 -10.15 4.78 -4.64
N GLN A 28 -11.45 5.01 -4.77
CA GLN A 28 -12.27 5.73 -3.78
C GLN A 28 -12.72 4.85 -2.61
N GLN A 29 -12.52 3.53 -2.68
CA GLN A 29 -12.86 2.60 -1.60
C GLN A 29 -11.81 2.69 -0.48
N PRO A 30 -12.18 2.31 0.76
CA PRO A 30 -11.24 2.26 1.86
C PRO A 30 -10.23 1.13 1.68
N ILE A 31 -9.02 1.31 2.21
CA ILE A 31 -7.89 0.36 2.24
C ILE A 31 -8.31 -0.97 2.88
N TYR A 32 -9.24 -0.93 3.86
CA TYR A 32 -9.91 -2.10 4.41
C TYR A 32 -10.46 -3.07 3.34
N THR A 33 -10.85 -2.56 2.17
CA THR A 33 -11.30 -3.41 1.05
C THR A 33 -10.17 -4.29 0.54
N LEU A 34 -8.93 -3.79 0.45
CA LEU A 34 -7.75 -4.56 0.05
C LEU A 34 -7.49 -5.71 1.02
N CYS A 35 -7.65 -5.44 2.31
CA CYS A 35 -7.55 -6.41 3.38
C CYS A 35 -8.43 -7.65 3.19
N LYS A 36 -9.60 -7.54 2.52
CA LYS A 36 -10.45 -8.69 2.18
C LYS A 36 -9.85 -9.62 1.12
N TYR A 37 -8.92 -9.12 0.31
CA TYR A 37 -8.24 -9.87 -0.75
C TYR A 37 -6.87 -10.40 -0.29
N ILE A 38 -6.34 -9.88 0.81
CA ILE A 38 -5.04 -10.27 1.35
C ILE A 38 -5.23 -11.45 2.31
N PRO A 39 -4.43 -12.52 2.18
CA PRO A 39 -4.49 -13.63 3.12
C PRO A 39 -4.04 -13.21 4.53
N HIS A 40 -4.64 -13.83 5.56
CA HIS A 40 -4.44 -13.48 6.96
C HIS A 40 -2.96 -13.49 7.42
N ARG A 41 -2.12 -14.28 6.75
CA ARG A 41 -0.68 -14.38 7.02
C ARG A 41 0.08 -13.10 6.68
N ASP A 42 -0.33 -12.42 5.62
CA ASP A 42 0.31 -11.20 5.13
C ASP A 42 -0.34 -9.93 5.71
N TRP A 43 -1.52 -10.06 6.33
CA TRP A 43 -2.21 -8.98 7.03
C TRP A 43 -1.34 -8.34 8.13
N VAL A 44 -0.59 -9.14 8.89
CA VAL A 44 0.28 -8.62 9.96
C VAL A 44 1.35 -7.69 9.38
N ASN A 45 1.96 -8.07 8.25
CA ASN A 45 2.96 -7.21 7.60
C ASN A 45 2.30 -6.00 6.93
N PHE A 46 1.09 -6.18 6.40
CA PHE A 46 0.29 -5.12 5.79
C PHE A 46 -0.07 -4.02 6.80
N GLU A 47 -0.61 -4.38 7.97
CA GLU A 47 -0.92 -3.42 9.04
C GLU A 47 0.34 -2.71 9.55
N LEU A 48 1.41 -3.46 9.80
CA LEU A 48 2.68 -2.88 10.25
C LEU A 48 3.23 -1.85 9.26
N GLU A 49 3.17 -2.13 7.96
CA GLU A 49 3.67 -1.18 6.95
C GLU A 49 2.74 0.03 6.80
N LEU A 50 1.41 -0.16 6.89
CA LEU A 50 0.45 0.94 6.89
C LEU A 50 0.66 1.85 8.10
N GLU A 51 0.77 1.31 9.31
CA GLU A 51 1.00 2.08 10.53
C GLU A 51 2.31 2.87 10.47
N LYS A 52 3.39 2.28 9.93
CA LYS A 52 4.66 2.98 9.74
C LYS A 52 4.58 4.16 8.77
N ASN A 53 3.68 4.09 7.80
CA ASN A 53 3.44 5.14 6.81
C ASN A 53 2.23 6.01 7.20
N GLU A 54 1.74 5.91 8.45
CA GLU A 54 0.62 6.68 9.00
C GLU A 54 -0.70 6.49 8.24
N PHE A 55 -0.86 5.37 7.53
CA PHE A 55 -2.12 5.01 6.87
C PHE A 55 -3.03 4.22 7.80
N LEU A 56 -4.32 4.53 7.76
CA LEU A 56 -5.35 3.78 8.47
C LEU A 56 -6.12 2.87 7.50
N LEU A 57 -6.63 1.74 7.98
CA LEU A 57 -7.52 0.87 7.17
C LEU A 57 -8.78 1.60 6.67
N ARG A 58 -9.15 2.72 7.32
CA ARG A 58 -10.26 3.59 6.91
C ARG A 58 -9.88 4.55 5.78
N ASP A 59 -8.60 4.80 5.56
CA ASP A 59 -8.14 5.66 4.48
C ASP A 59 -8.46 5.09 3.12
N ARG A 60 -8.47 5.94 2.11
CA ARG A 60 -8.83 5.52 0.76
C ARG A 60 -7.64 4.91 0.05
N ILE A 61 -7.91 3.94 -0.82
CA ILE A 61 -6.89 3.31 -1.67
C ILE A 61 -6.17 4.37 -2.53
N ILE A 62 -6.88 5.43 -2.94
CA ILE A 62 -6.27 6.56 -3.65
C ILE A 62 -5.23 7.27 -2.79
N ASP A 63 -5.41 7.36 -1.48
CA ASP A 63 -4.48 8.06 -0.59
C ASP A 63 -3.15 7.30 -0.52
N LEU A 64 -3.26 5.98 -0.31
CA LEU A 64 -2.14 5.03 -0.40
C LEU A 64 -1.40 5.11 -1.74
N LEU A 65 -2.12 5.19 -2.86
CA LEU A 65 -1.53 5.26 -4.21
C LEU A 65 -0.93 6.63 -4.56
N ASN A 66 -1.44 7.72 -3.98
CA ASN A 66 -1.08 9.09 -4.36
C ASN A 66 0.10 9.63 -3.52
N HIS A 67 0.43 8.97 -2.40
CA HIS A 67 1.54 9.37 -1.52
C HIS A 67 2.94 9.14 -2.10
N GLU A 68 3.09 8.47 -3.25
CA GLU A 68 4.41 8.26 -3.88
C GLU A 68 5.00 9.52 -4.54
N SER A 69 4.22 10.60 -4.67
CA SER A 69 4.69 11.79 -5.38
C SER A 69 5.48 12.79 -4.51
N TRP A 70 5.85 12.44 -3.27
CA TRP A 70 6.58 13.35 -2.37
C TRP A 70 7.89 12.77 -1.81
N GLU A 71 8.59 11.98 -2.62
CA GLU A 71 10.05 11.91 -2.55
C GLU A 71 10.61 12.47 -3.87
N ASP A 72 10.26 13.73 -4.15
CA ASP A 72 11.00 14.56 -5.10
C ASP A 72 12.36 14.85 -4.46
N ASP A 73 13.29 13.93 -4.75
CA ASP A 73 14.72 14.14 -4.91
C ASP A 73 15.26 15.43 -4.26
N THR A 74 15.43 15.42 -2.94
CA THR A 74 16.41 16.30 -2.30
C THR A 74 17.77 15.60 -2.29
N GLY A 75 18.16 15.04 -3.44
CA GLY A 75 19.50 14.61 -3.75
C GLY A 75 20.35 15.83 -4.10
N CYS A 76 21.11 16.30 -3.12
CA CYS A 76 22.14 17.32 -3.27
C CYS A 76 23.14 16.93 -4.39
N ILE A 77 23.25 17.74 -5.46
CA ILE A 77 24.45 17.87 -6.31
C ILE A 77 24.59 19.30 -6.83
#